data_AF-A0A430C344-F1
#
_entry.id   AF-A0A430C344-F1
#
_cell.length_a   1.000
_cell.length_b   1.000
_cell.length_c   1.000
_cell.angle_alpha   90.00
_cell.angle_beta   90.00
_cell.angle_gamma   90.00
#
_symmetry.space_group_name_H-M   'P 1'
#
loop_
_entity.id
_entity.type
_entity.pdbx_description
1 polymer ?
#
loop_
_entity_poly.entity_id
_entity_poly.type
_entity_poly.pdbx_seq_one_letter_code
_entity_poly.pdbx_strand_id
1 'polypeptide(L)'
;MRGAIVFDAGGQRYTLFLGNAAQCAVEEQYDRGFFAVVADAMPGIDPQVAMAVARAMQTGTELPPALAAKAQEGLRSIRLTVLRDLAWHGLRQHHPDITLARVSGIADELGRDAFSEIIGRALRAAQGEAEEAGPAPAPGKRRPRRPRPTPG
;
A
#
# COMPACT_ATOMS: atom_id res chain seq x y z
N MET A 1 4.72 12.67 5.41
CA MET A 1 4.32 11.67 6.42
C MET A 1 4.99 10.36 6.04
N ARG A 2 5.70 9.70 6.96
CA ARG A 2 6.30 8.38 6.68
C ARG A 2 5.16 7.38 6.45
N GLY A 3 5.28 6.52 5.44
CA GLY A 3 4.32 5.46 5.13
C GLY A 3 3.06 5.83 4.37
N ALA A 4 2.98 7.03 3.79
CA ALA A 4 1.94 7.36 2.81
C ALA A 4 2.39 6.96 1.40
N ILE A 5 1.55 6.22 0.69
CA ILE A 5 1.78 5.79 -0.70
C ILE A 5 0.90 6.64 -1.62
N VAL A 6 1.52 7.30 -2.60
CA VAL A 6 0.83 8.10 -3.61
C VAL A 6 0.74 7.30 -4.90
N PHE A 7 -0.44 7.23 -5.51
CA PHE A 7 -0.68 6.53 -6.77
C PHE A 7 -1.78 7.24 -7.58
N ASP A 8 -1.82 7.01 -8.89
CA ASP A 8 -2.81 7.58 -9.79
C ASP A 8 -3.75 6.46 -10.29
N ALA A 9 -5.07 6.68 -10.25
CA ALA A 9 -6.11 5.77 -10.76
C ALA A 9 -7.31 6.57 -11.29
N GLY A 10 -7.88 6.17 -12.42
CA GLY A 10 -9.04 6.86 -13.01
C GLY A 10 -8.80 8.35 -13.30
N GLY A 11 -7.57 8.75 -13.60
CA GLY A 11 -7.18 10.15 -13.81
C GLY A 11 -7.12 11.00 -12.53
N GLN A 12 -7.26 10.40 -11.36
CA GLN A 12 -7.16 11.07 -10.06
C GLN A 12 -5.96 10.55 -9.27
N ARG A 13 -5.31 11.45 -8.54
CA ARG A 13 -4.24 11.12 -7.59
C ARG A 13 -4.81 10.77 -6.22
N TYR A 14 -4.43 9.62 -5.70
CA TYR A 14 -4.79 9.13 -4.38
C TYR A 14 -3.56 9.03 -3.46
N THR A 15 -3.85 9.08 -2.16
CA THR A 15 -2.86 8.98 -1.09
C THR A 15 -3.39 7.96 -0.09
N LEU A 16 -2.80 6.77 -0.08
CA LEU A 16 -3.10 5.70 0.85
C LEU A 16 -2.18 5.82 2.07
N PHE A 17 -2.76 5.82 3.27
CA PHE A 17 -1.98 5.86 4.51
C PHE A 17 -2.57 4.92 5.56
N LEU A 18 -1.85 3.84 5.87
CA LEU A 18 -2.23 2.86 6.90
C LEU A 18 -1.69 3.24 8.29
N GLY A 19 -2.03 4.45 8.75
CA GLY A 19 -1.70 4.92 10.10
C GLY A 19 -2.62 4.33 11.18
N ASN A 20 -2.38 4.70 12.45
CA ASN A 20 -3.11 4.16 13.61
C ASN A 20 -4.63 4.22 13.45
N ALA A 21 -5.19 5.31 12.91
CA ALA A 21 -6.63 5.42 12.70
C ALA A 21 -7.19 4.36 11.74
N ALA A 22 -6.48 4.07 10.65
CA ALA A 22 -6.87 3.02 9.72
C ALA A 22 -6.70 1.62 10.35
N GLN A 23 -5.65 1.42 11.15
CA GLN A 23 -5.42 0.17 11.87
C GLN A 23 -6.54 -0.09 12.88
N CYS A 24 -6.88 0.88 13.74
CA CYS A 24 -7.98 0.75 14.71
C CYS A 24 -9.32 0.48 14.02
N ALA A 25 -9.64 1.16 12.92
CA ALA A 25 -10.89 0.94 12.20
C ALA A 25 -11.00 -0.48 11.62
N VAL A 26 -9.89 -1.05 11.17
CA VAL A 26 -9.83 -2.45 10.72
C VAL A 26 -9.97 -3.40 11.90
N GLU A 27 -9.35 -3.10 13.03
CA GLU A 27 -9.48 -3.92 14.26
C GLU A 27 -10.93 -3.96 14.73
N GLU A 28 -11.60 -2.82 14.79
CA GLU A 28 -13.02 -2.71 15.14
C GLU A 28 -13.91 -3.48 14.16
N GLN A 29 -13.63 -3.39 12.86
CA GLN A 29 -14.42 -4.07 11.83
C GLN A 29 -14.33 -5.60 11.92
N TYR A 30 -13.15 -6.13 12.27
CA TYR A 30 -12.86 -7.57 12.25
C TYR A 30 -12.76 -8.21 13.64
N ASP A 31 -12.91 -7.41 14.71
CA ASP A 31 -12.78 -7.80 16.13
C ASP A 31 -11.46 -8.54 16.44
N ARG A 32 -10.37 -8.14 15.78
CA ARG A 32 -9.07 -8.81 15.82
C ARG A 32 -7.95 -7.81 15.57
N GLY A 33 -6.76 -8.06 16.13
CA GLY A 33 -5.59 -7.20 15.90
C GLY A 33 -5.24 -7.05 14.42
N PHE A 34 -4.81 -5.85 14.02
CA PHE A 34 -4.63 -5.45 12.62
C PHE A 34 -3.80 -6.46 11.81
N PHE A 35 -2.64 -6.85 12.32
CA PHE A 35 -1.76 -7.79 11.63
C PHE A 35 -2.30 -9.22 11.60
N ALA A 36 -3.17 -9.60 12.54
CA ALA A 36 -3.86 -10.89 12.48
C ALA A 36 -4.89 -10.90 11.34
N VAL A 37 -5.59 -9.78 11.11
CA VAL A 37 -6.51 -9.62 9.97
C VAL A 37 -5.76 -9.68 8.64
N VAL A 38 -4.60 -9.00 8.55
CA VAL A 38 -3.75 -9.04 7.35
C VAL A 38 -3.22 -10.46 7.09
N ALA A 39 -2.78 -11.18 8.12
CA ALA A 39 -2.32 -12.56 7.98
C ALA A 39 -3.46 -13.50 7.51
N ASP A 40 -4.66 -13.34 8.07
CA ASP A 40 -5.86 -14.08 7.67
C ASP A 40 -6.38 -13.74 6.27
N ALA A 41 -6.03 -12.54 5.79
CA ALA A 41 -6.27 -12.15 4.41
C ALA A 41 -5.44 -12.98 3.44
N MET A 42 -4.38 -13.66 3.90
CA MET A 42 -3.52 -14.57 3.12
C MET A 42 -3.80 -16.04 3.46
N PRO A 43 -5.02 -16.57 3.23
CA PRO A 43 -5.31 -17.96 3.57
C PRO A 43 -4.48 -18.89 2.67
N GLY A 44 -3.56 -19.65 3.27
CA GLY A 44 -2.89 -20.75 2.58
C GLY A 44 -1.45 -20.51 2.11
N ILE A 45 -0.75 -19.48 2.60
CA ILE A 45 0.71 -19.55 2.53
C ILE A 45 1.17 -20.59 3.54
N ASP A 46 1.66 -21.72 3.04
CA ASP A 46 2.33 -22.73 3.85
C ASP A 46 3.40 -22.04 4.72
N PRO A 47 3.45 -22.28 6.04
CA PRO A 47 4.38 -21.60 6.94
C PRO A 47 5.86 -21.70 6.51
N GLN A 48 6.25 -22.77 5.84
CA GLN A 48 7.61 -22.89 5.28
C GLN A 48 7.81 -22.00 4.07
N VAL A 49 6.79 -21.83 3.21
CA VAL A 49 6.82 -20.88 2.09
C VAL A 49 6.93 -19.45 2.61
N ALA A 50 6.15 -19.07 3.63
CA ALA A 50 6.26 -17.75 4.26
C ALA A 50 7.66 -17.49 4.82
N MET A 51 8.21 -18.47 5.56
CA MET A 51 9.55 -18.40 6.14
C MET A 51 10.63 -18.29 5.07
N ALA A 52 10.50 -19.04 3.98
CA ALA A 52 11.47 -19.04 2.89
C ALA A 52 11.45 -17.73 2.09
N VAL A 53 10.26 -17.17 1.83
CA VAL A 53 10.12 -15.83 1.23
C VAL A 53 10.75 -14.78 2.15
N ALA A 54 10.46 -14.79 3.45
CA ALA A 54 11.07 -13.88 4.41
C ALA A 54 12.60 -13.98 4.43
N ARG A 55 13.14 -15.21 4.41
CA ARG A 55 14.59 -15.45 4.35
C ARG A 55 15.22 -14.98 3.03
N ALA A 56 14.54 -15.22 1.90
CA ALA A 56 15.00 -14.76 0.59
C ALA A 56 15.08 -13.23 0.53
N MET A 57 14.07 -12.54 1.07
CA MET A 57 14.07 -11.07 1.18
C MET A 57 15.20 -10.55 2.07
N GLN A 58 15.50 -11.23 3.18
CA GLN A 58 16.59 -10.83 4.10
C GLN A 58 17.99 -11.08 3.53
N THR A 59 18.16 -12.10 2.69
CA THR A 59 19.49 -12.55 2.21
C THR A 59 19.75 -12.20 0.75
N GLY A 60 18.75 -11.65 0.04
CA GLY A 60 18.84 -11.35 -1.38
C GLY A 60 19.00 -12.59 -2.27
N THR A 61 18.70 -13.79 -1.76
CA THR A 61 18.77 -15.02 -2.56
C THR A 61 17.49 -15.23 -3.35
N GLU A 62 17.63 -15.66 -4.60
CA GLU A 62 16.49 -16.03 -5.43
C GLU A 62 15.80 -17.29 -4.88
N LEU A 63 14.47 -17.26 -4.89
CA LEU A 63 13.67 -18.41 -4.51
C LEU A 63 13.75 -19.49 -5.60
N PRO A 64 13.87 -20.78 -5.23
CA PRO A 64 13.73 -21.87 -6.17
C PRO A 64 12.40 -21.77 -6.95
N PRO A 65 12.34 -22.12 -8.25
CA PRO A 65 11.15 -21.88 -9.09
C PRO A 65 9.84 -22.45 -8.53
N ALA A 66 9.90 -23.65 -7.93
CA ALA A 66 8.74 -24.27 -7.30
C ALA A 66 8.24 -23.51 -6.06
N LEU A 67 9.15 -22.87 -5.33
CA LEU A 67 8.83 -22.08 -4.14
C LEU A 67 8.34 -20.69 -4.53
N ALA A 68 8.90 -20.10 -5.59
CA ALA A 68 8.41 -18.88 -6.20
C ALA A 68 6.97 -19.04 -6.74
N ALA A 69 6.66 -20.17 -7.40
CA ALA A 69 5.31 -20.48 -7.87
C ALA A 69 4.30 -20.62 -6.70
N LYS A 70 4.68 -21.33 -5.62
CA LYS A 70 3.86 -21.43 -4.41
C LYS A 70 3.67 -20.09 -3.70
N ALA A 71 4.71 -19.26 -3.65
CA ALA A 71 4.60 -17.89 -3.13
C ALA A 71 3.63 -17.05 -3.97
N GLN A 72 3.70 -17.16 -5.30
CA GLN A 72 2.79 -16.47 -6.22
C GLN A 72 1.34 -16.97 -6.11
N GLU A 73 1.11 -18.27 -5.94
CA GLU A 73 -0.20 -18.88 -5.66
C GLU A 73 -0.78 -18.37 -4.33
N GLY A 74 0.05 -18.31 -3.27
CA GLY A 74 -0.34 -17.74 -1.98
C GLY A 74 -0.66 -16.25 -2.02
N LEU A 75 0.04 -15.47 -2.86
CA LEU A 75 -0.34 -14.08 -3.13
C LEU A 75 -1.68 -13.98 -3.89
N ARG A 76 -2.01 -14.98 -4.73
CA ARG A 76 -3.32 -15.10 -5.40
C ARG A 76 -4.43 -15.64 -4.51
N SER A 77 -4.13 -16.20 -3.33
CA SER A 77 -5.16 -16.57 -2.36
C SER A 77 -5.58 -15.40 -1.46
N ILE A 78 -4.92 -14.24 -1.59
CA ILE A 78 -5.26 -13.07 -0.78
C ILE A 78 -6.73 -12.69 -1.00
N ARG A 79 -7.49 -12.59 0.11
CA ARG A 79 -8.88 -12.15 0.10
C ARG A 79 -8.94 -10.69 -0.32
N LEU A 80 -9.34 -10.45 -1.57
CA LEU A 80 -9.53 -9.12 -2.16
C LEU A 80 -10.46 -8.23 -1.30
N THR A 81 -11.42 -8.83 -0.60
CA THR A 81 -12.30 -8.10 0.32
C THR A 81 -11.51 -7.41 1.43
N VAL A 82 -10.51 -8.09 2.02
CA VAL A 82 -9.70 -7.48 3.08
C VAL A 82 -8.78 -6.40 2.51
N LEU A 83 -8.17 -6.64 1.34
CA LEU A 83 -7.36 -5.62 0.65
C LEU A 83 -8.18 -4.36 0.34
N ARG A 84 -9.41 -4.53 -0.14
CA ARG A 84 -10.35 -3.43 -0.39
C ARG A 84 -10.64 -2.65 0.89
N ASP A 85 -10.91 -3.35 1.99
CA ASP A 85 -11.26 -2.69 3.26
C ASP A 85 -10.05 -1.96 3.86
N LEU A 86 -8.85 -2.54 3.79
CA LEU A 86 -7.58 -1.87 4.15
C LEU A 86 -7.38 -0.59 3.33
N ALA A 87 -7.55 -0.68 2.01
CA ALA A 87 -7.42 0.46 1.13
C ALA A 87 -8.45 1.55 1.46
N TRP A 88 -9.70 1.17 1.72
CA TRP A 88 -10.75 2.12 2.06
C TRP A 88 -10.44 2.87 3.35
N HIS A 89 -10.12 2.17 4.44
CA HIS A 89 -9.75 2.80 5.71
C HIS A 89 -8.50 3.68 5.59
N GLY A 90 -7.50 3.23 4.82
CA GLY A 90 -6.27 3.99 4.60
C GLY A 90 -6.43 5.22 3.70
N LEU A 91 -7.39 5.23 2.78
CA LEU A 91 -7.65 6.36 1.89
C LEU A 91 -8.42 7.48 2.57
N ARG A 92 -9.33 7.15 3.51
CA ARG A 92 -10.21 8.12 4.17
C ARG A 92 -9.48 9.22 4.94
N GLN A 93 -8.24 8.99 5.35
CA GLN A 93 -7.41 10.02 5.98
C GLN A 93 -7.18 11.24 5.07
N HIS A 94 -7.06 11.03 3.76
CA HIS A 94 -6.80 12.08 2.77
C HIS A 94 -7.96 12.27 1.79
N HIS A 95 -8.90 11.33 1.75
CA HIS A 95 -10.04 11.26 0.84
C HIS A 95 -11.30 10.93 1.65
N PRO A 96 -11.79 11.84 2.51
CA PRO A 96 -12.88 11.53 3.46
C PRO A 96 -14.18 11.09 2.80
N ASP A 97 -14.43 11.56 1.56
CA ASP A 97 -15.63 11.26 0.78
C ASP A 97 -15.52 9.94 -0.01
N ILE A 98 -14.40 9.22 0.09
CA ILE A 98 -14.21 7.99 -0.67
C ILE A 98 -15.14 6.88 -0.18
N THR A 99 -15.78 6.21 -1.13
CA THR A 99 -16.71 5.11 -0.87
C THR A 99 -16.07 3.75 -1.16
N LEU A 100 -16.55 2.68 -0.53
CA LEU A 100 -16.12 1.31 -0.85
C LEU A 100 -16.36 0.95 -2.32
N ALA A 101 -17.43 1.48 -2.92
CA ALA A 101 -17.72 1.31 -4.34
C ALA A 101 -16.61 1.94 -5.20
N ARG A 102 -16.14 3.15 -4.84
CA ARG A 102 -15.02 3.79 -5.55
C ARG A 102 -13.72 3.01 -5.38
N VAL A 103 -13.44 2.50 -4.17
CA VAL A 103 -12.24 1.67 -3.93
C VAL A 103 -12.29 0.39 -4.76
N SER A 104 -13.47 -0.23 -4.90
CA SER A 104 -13.64 -1.39 -5.79
C SER A 104 -13.36 -1.02 -7.25
N GLY A 105 -13.88 0.12 -7.71
CA GLY A 105 -13.58 0.64 -9.05
C GLY A 105 -12.09 0.96 -9.26
N ILE A 106 -11.38 1.47 -8.25
CA ILE A 106 -9.92 1.65 -8.30
C ILE A 106 -9.21 0.30 -8.46
N ALA A 107 -9.65 -0.74 -7.73
CA ALA A 107 -9.08 -2.08 -7.85
C ALA A 107 -9.32 -2.69 -9.25
N ASP A 108 -10.50 -2.47 -9.84
CA ASP A 108 -10.84 -2.92 -11.20
C ASP A 108 -10.03 -2.16 -12.26
N GLU A 109 -9.85 -0.84 -12.10
CA GLU A 109 -9.06 0.01 -13.00
C GLU A 109 -7.56 -0.34 -13.00
N LEU A 110 -7.00 -0.60 -11.82
CA LEU A 110 -5.58 -0.93 -11.66
C LEU A 110 -5.28 -2.41 -11.96
N GLY A 111 -6.29 -3.26 -11.80
CA GLY A 111 -6.11 -4.70 -11.73
C GLY A 111 -5.56 -5.17 -10.38
N ARG A 112 -5.75 -6.46 -10.13
CA ARG A 112 -5.44 -7.12 -8.86
C ARG A 112 -3.99 -6.92 -8.40
N ASP A 113 -3.03 -7.18 -9.29
CA ASP A 113 -1.62 -7.22 -8.93
C ASP A 113 -1.12 -5.84 -8.49
N ALA A 114 -1.40 -4.79 -9.29
CA ALA A 114 -1.04 -3.43 -8.96
C ALA A 114 -1.72 -2.93 -7.68
N PHE A 115 -3.00 -3.24 -7.49
CA PHE A 115 -3.75 -2.89 -6.28
C PHE A 115 -3.14 -3.55 -5.03
N SER A 116 -2.81 -4.84 -5.12
CA SER A 116 -2.18 -5.58 -4.01
C SER A 116 -0.79 -5.05 -3.67
N GLU A 117 0.00 -4.66 -4.66
CA GLU A 117 1.34 -4.11 -4.47
C GLU A 117 1.31 -2.73 -3.77
N ILE A 118 0.36 -1.86 -4.13
CA ILE A 118 0.18 -0.57 -3.46
C ILE A 118 -0.13 -0.76 -1.97
N ILE A 119 -1.02 -1.70 -1.64
CA ILE A 119 -1.37 -2.02 -0.25
C ILE A 119 -0.19 -2.66 0.48
N GLY A 120 0.54 -3.57 -0.18
CA GLY A 120 1.75 -4.20 0.36
C GLY A 120 2.82 -3.19 0.74
N ARG A 121 3.06 -2.17 -0.10
CA ARG A 121 3.96 -1.05 0.23
C ARG A 121 3.49 -0.26 1.44
N ALA A 122 2.20 0.03 1.53
CA ALA A 122 1.62 0.75 2.67
C ALA A 122 1.76 -0.06 3.97
N LEU A 123 1.58 -1.39 3.92
CA LEU A 123 1.77 -2.29 5.05
C LEU A 123 3.22 -2.33 5.54
N ARG A 124 4.19 -2.51 4.63
CA ARG A 124 5.63 -2.45 4.96
C ARG A 124 6.00 -1.13 5.62
N ALA A 125 5.51 -0.04 5.05
CA ALA A 125 5.79 1.28 5.59
C ALA A 125 5.11 1.55 6.95
N ALA A 126 3.96 0.92 7.23
CA ALA A 126 3.31 0.93 8.53
C ALA A 126 4.09 0.12 9.60
N GLN A 127 4.83 -0.91 9.19
CA GLN A 127 5.72 -1.70 10.05
C GLN A 127 7.05 -1.01 10.36
N GLY A 128 7.31 0.18 9.82
CA GLY A 128 8.57 0.91 9.99
C GLY A 128 9.67 0.49 9.02
N GLU A 129 9.41 -0.45 8.12
CA GLU A 129 10.26 -0.77 6.97
C GLU A 129 10.03 0.30 5.89
N ALA A 130 10.66 1.46 6.09
CA ALA A 130 10.62 2.54 5.12
C ALA A 130 11.55 2.21 3.94
N GLU A 131 11.00 1.67 2.85
CA GLU A 131 11.63 1.82 1.54
C GLU A 131 11.26 3.20 0.99
N GLU A 132 12.26 4.00 0.62
CA GLU A 132 12.08 5.32 0.04
C GLU A 132 11.15 5.24 -1.15
N ALA A 133 10.02 5.97 -1.09
CA ALA A 133 9.23 6.25 -2.27
C ALA A 133 10.15 6.94 -3.28
N GLY A 134 10.40 6.28 -4.41
CA GLY A 134 11.16 6.83 -5.53
C GLY A 134 10.66 8.22 -5.94
N PRO A 135 11.53 9.04 -6.55
CA PRO A 135 11.38 10.48 -6.58
C PRO A 135 10.07 10.90 -7.26
N ALA A 136 9.29 11.73 -6.56
CA ALA A 136 8.21 12.49 -7.16
C ALA A 136 8.76 13.30 -8.36
N PRO A 137 8.06 13.39 -9.50
CA PRO A 137 8.49 14.27 -10.58
C PRO A 137 8.62 15.70 -10.05
N ALA A 138 9.80 16.29 -10.25
CA ALA A 138 10.17 17.59 -9.70
C ALA A 138 9.11 18.66 -10.09
N PRO A 139 8.58 19.45 -9.13
CA PRO A 139 7.74 20.58 -9.45
C PRO A 139 8.53 21.58 -10.30
N GLY A 140 8.02 21.88 -11.50
CA GLY A 140 8.64 22.77 -12.46
C GLY A 140 9.14 24.08 -11.81
N LYS A 141 10.37 24.46 -12.16
CA LYS A 141 11.07 25.65 -11.68
C LYS A 141 10.15 26.88 -11.73
N ARG A 142 9.70 27.37 -10.57
CA ARG A 142 9.13 28.73 -10.45
C ARG A 142 10.26 29.72 -10.73
N ARG A 143 10.11 30.45 -11.83
CA ARG A 143 10.98 31.55 -12.28
C ARG A 143 11.12 32.59 -11.15
N PRO A 144 12.33 33.06 -10.79
CA PRO A 144 12.48 34.04 -9.72
C PRO A 144 11.90 35.39 -10.15
N ARG A 145 10.98 35.94 -9.35
CA ARG A 145 10.49 37.31 -9.49
C ARG A 145 11.57 38.27 -9.01
N ARG A 146 12.08 39.10 -9.92
CA ARG A 146 13.06 40.17 -9.62
C ARG A 146 12.37 41.25 -8.75
N PRO A 147 12.93 41.65 -7.59
CA PRO A 147 12.40 42.78 -6.84
C PRO A 147 12.71 44.09 -7.58
N ARG A 148 11.72 44.98 -7.64
CA ARG A 148 11.80 46.34 -8.20
C ARG A 148 12.39 47.25 -7.12
N PRO A 149 13.48 48.01 -7.37
CA PRO A 149 13.95 48.99 -6.39
C PRO A 149 13.02 50.20 -6.36
N THR A 150 12.58 50.59 -5.17
CA THR A 150 11.93 51.88 -4.87
C THR A 150 12.98 52.95 -4.57
N PRO A 151 12.73 54.23 -4.93
CA PRO A 151 13.71 55.32 -4.82
C PRO A 151 13.69 55.97 -3.45
N GLY A 152 14.86 56.36 -2.96
CA GLY A 152 15.09 57.19 -1.78
C GLY A 152 16.51 57.72 -1.81
#